data_AF-A0A352KZ26-F1
#
_entry.id   AF-A0A352KZ26-F1
#
_cell.length_a   1.000
_cell.length_b   1.000
_cell.length_c   1.000
_cell.angle_alpha   90.00
_cell.angle_beta   90.00
_cell.angle_gamma   90.00
#
_symmetry.space_group_name_H-M   'P 1'
#
loop_
_entity.id
_entity.type
_entity.pdbx_description
1 polymer ?
#
loop_
_entity_poly.entity_id
_entity_poly.type
_entity_poly.pdbx_seq_one_letter_code
_entity_poly.pdbx_strand_id
1 'polypeptide(L)'
;MGSAFSVADVRKYSGAAVIFLVVLRLGIGWQLLYEGLWKINTQSTPNPWSAEGYLKNAQGPMRDVFRKMAGDPDDKSWLDPDIISGRWDAWKQRFIRHYGLNESQQGALTRLIDGSSEYAAQLDKLPDGVDFKAAGQDKVIRFDAARKLLLIDGKRHMVPAEKAALEAQIEDRSGPEYDAYRAALNAAYARSSRLSYKERVRAHLMGNPDNAGLIDGRISQIQLYNNMLNRYEEKLAAADLPYQFEHLDRTWSDTRQKASELAGPVIAMDRELQDEAVNLLSVDQLKRGPLRDPLSVLKVVDLMTIAGLAGLGLLLISGLFTRFAAFSAAMMIFGFYLAMPPLPGVPETPGPEHSFIVNKNLIEVLALLALACIPSGMWFGLDSLLATFRVKRALLKGTRRTA
;
A
#
# COMPACT_ATOMS: atom_id res chain seq x y z
N MET A 1 24.35 38.82 29.11
CA MET A 1 24.36 40.02 28.25
C MET A 1 23.89 39.60 26.86
N GLY A 2 22.58 39.67 26.62
CA GLY A 2 21.97 39.26 25.36
C GLY A 2 21.85 40.46 24.43
N SER A 3 22.57 40.44 23.31
CA SER A 3 22.35 41.39 22.22
C SER A 3 20.97 41.12 21.62
N ALA A 4 20.00 41.95 21.97
CA ALA A 4 18.81 42.11 21.16
C ALA A 4 19.29 42.51 19.75
N PHE A 5 19.09 41.64 18.77
CA PHE A 5 19.39 41.91 17.36
C PHE A 5 18.65 43.19 16.95
N SER A 6 19.40 44.28 16.91
CA SER A 6 18.96 45.61 16.52
C SER A 6 18.80 45.68 15.00
N VAL A 7 18.00 46.63 14.54
CA VAL A 7 17.86 47.13 13.14
C VAL A 7 19.20 47.28 12.40
N ALA A 8 20.32 47.30 13.13
CA ALA A 8 21.69 47.28 12.64
C ALA A 8 22.02 46.17 11.61
N ASP A 9 21.40 44.97 11.64
CA ASP A 9 21.76 43.91 10.69
C ASP A 9 21.21 44.10 9.27
N VAL A 10 20.18 44.93 9.08
CA VAL A 10 19.70 45.30 7.73
C VAL A 10 20.75 46.13 6.99
N ARG A 11 21.59 46.90 7.70
CA ARG A 11 22.59 47.80 7.11
C ARG A 11 23.76 47.08 6.42
N LYS A 12 23.85 45.75 6.53
CA LYS A 12 24.92 44.94 5.91
C LYS A 12 24.55 44.35 4.55
N TYR A 13 23.28 44.38 4.17
CA TYR A 13 22.77 43.81 2.92
C TYR A 13 22.16 44.91 2.05
N SER A 14 22.32 44.80 0.72
CA SER A 14 21.63 45.71 -0.18
C SER A 14 20.11 45.48 -0.10
N GLY A 15 19.32 46.54 -0.32
CA GLY A 15 17.85 46.40 -0.33
C GLY A 15 17.36 45.35 -1.34
N ALA A 16 18.02 45.26 -2.50
CA ALA A 16 17.76 44.21 -3.48
C ALA A 16 18.03 42.80 -2.93
N ALA A 17 19.15 42.58 -2.24
CA ALA A 17 19.45 41.29 -1.63
C ALA A 17 18.40 40.88 -0.59
N VAL A 18 17.96 41.83 0.24
CA VAL A 18 16.87 41.60 1.21
C VAL A 18 15.59 41.18 0.49
N ILE A 19 15.18 41.90 -0.56
CA ILE A 19 13.98 41.58 -1.35
C ILE A 19 14.08 40.18 -1.94
N PHE A 20 15.16 39.86 -2.66
CA PHE A 20 15.30 38.56 -3.32
C PHE A 20 15.40 37.40 -2.33
N LEU A 21 16.04 37.57 -1.16
CA LEU A 21 16.08 36.54 -0.13
C LEU A 21 14.70 36.31 0.51
N VAL A 22 13.90 37.36 0.70
CA VAL A 22 12.51 37.22 1.16
C VAL A 22 11.67 36.53 0.10
N VAL A 23 11.78 36.94 -1.16
CA VAL A 23 11.05 36.31 -2.28
C VAL A 23 11.45 34.84 -2.43
N LEU A 24 12.74 34.51 -2.33
CA LEU A 24 13.23 33.13 -2.34
C LEU A 24 12.61 32.31 -1.20
N ARG A 25 12.61 32.85 0.01
CA ARG A 25 11.98 32.20 1.17
C ARG A 25 10.49 31.95 0.94
N LEU A 26 9.76 32.95 0.43
CA LEU A 26 8.33 32.83 0.14
C LEU A 26 8.07 31.83 -0.99
N GLY A 27 8.90 31.81 -2.03
CA GLY A 27 8.79 30.89 -3.16
C GLY A 27 9.01 29.44 -2.75
N ILE A 28 10.09 29.16 -1.99
CA ILE A 28 10.35 27.82 -1.45
C ILE A 28 9.25 27.42 -0.46
N GLY A 29 8.86 28.32 0.44
CA GLY A 29 7.77 28.08 1.39
C GLY A 29 6.44 27.75 0.70
N TRP A 30 6.13 28.44 -0.41
CA TRP A 30 4.97 28.16 -1.25
C TRP A 30 5.02 26.79 -1.89
N GLN A 31 6.16 26.42 -2.48
CA GLN A 31 6.34 25.10 -3.10
C GLN A 31 6.11 23.98 -2.08
N LEU A 32 6.73 24.06 -0.90
CA LEU A 32 6.55 23.07 0.16
C LEU A 32 5.11 23.02 0.68
N LEU A 33 4.49 24.19 0.90
CA LEU A 33 3.11 24.26 1.37
C LEU A 33 2.15 23.66 0.34
N TYR A 34 2.29 24.02 -0.93
CA TYR A 34 1.47 23.48 -2.01
C TYR A 34 1.61 21.97 -2.12
N GLU A 35 2.83 21.45 -2.11
CA GLU A 35 3.10 20.01 -2.12
C GLU A 35 2.48 19.28 -0.93
N GLY A 36 2.53 19.88 0.27
CA GLY A 36 1.88 19.34 1.47
C GLY A 36 0.36 19.36 1.36
N LEU A 37 -0.24 20.48 0.96
CA LEU A 37 -1.69 20.63 0.80
C LEU A 37 -2.25 19.72 -0.28
N TRP A 38 -1.55 19.57 -1.41
CA TRP A 38 -1.93 18.63 -2.46
C TRP A 38 -1.98 17.21 -1.90
N LYS A 39 -0.96 16.78 -1.15
CA LYS A 39 -0.94 15.44 -0.51
C LYS A 39 -2.01 15.27 0.55
N ILE A 40 -2.39 16.33 1.28
CA ILE A 40 -3.53 16.30 2.22
C ILE A 40 -4.83 16.08 1.46
N ASN A 41 -5.04 16.81 0.36
CA ASN A 41 -6.27 16.73 -0.43
C ASN A 41 -6.45 15.35 -1.08
N THR A 42 -5.36 14.67 -1.45
CA THR A 42 -5.47 13.30 -1.97
C THR A 42 -5.86 12.28 -0.89
N GLN A 43 -5.66 12.55 0.40
CA GLN A 43 -6.04 11.61 1.47
C GLN A 43 -7.56 11.33 1.53
N SER A 44 -8.39 12.23 1.00
CA SER A 44 -9.84 12.03 0.89
C SER A 44 -10.29 11.39 -0.44
N THR A 45 -9.35 11.02 -1.31
CA THR A 45 -9.64 10.42 -2.62
C THR A 45 -9.42 8.90 -2.59
N PRO A 46 -9.95 8.15 -3.58
CA PRO A 46 -9.73 6.69 -3.65
C PRO A 46 -8.26 6.28 -3.81
N ASN A 47 -7.40 7.20 -4.29
CA ASN A 47 -5.98 6.97 -4.49
C ASN A 47 -5.18 7.97 -3.64
N PRO A 48 -5.11 7.77 -2.31
CA PRO A 48 -4.36 8.67 -1.44
C PRO A 48 -2.87 8.64 -1.79
N TRP A 49 -2.22 9.80 -1.72
CA TRP A 49 -0.77 9.86 -1.90
C TRP A 49 -0.08 9.08 -0.78
N SER A 50 0.96 8.32 -1.15
CA SER A 50 1.88 7.63 -0.24
C SER A 50 3.31 7.72 -0.75
N ALA A 51 4.28 7.75 0.18
CA ALA A 51 5.70 7.67 -0.10
C ALA A 51 6.14 6.25 -0.49
N GLU A 52 5.27 5.24 -0.41
CA GLU A 52 5.61 3.84 -0.63
C GLU A 52 6.40 3.61 -1.93
N GLY A 53 5.87 4.07 -3.06
CA GLY A 53 6.52 3.91 -4.36
C GLY A 53 7.88 4.61 -4.40
N TYR A 54 8.02 5.75 -3.74
CA TYR A 54 9.28 6.47 -3.64
C TYR A 54 10.31 5.71 -2.79
N LEU A 55 9.90 5.24 -1.61
CA LEU A 55 10.75 4.50 -0.67
C LEU A 55 11.20 3.15 -1.23
N LYS A 56 10.28 2.41 -1.87
CA LYS A 56 10.59 1.15 -2.56
C LYS A 56 11.63 1.36 -3.65
N ASN A 57 11.54 2.43 -4.41
CA ASN A 57 12.44 2.72 -5.52
C ASN A 57 13.72 3.47 -5.11
N ALA A 58 13.98 3.64 -3.81
CA ALA A 58 15.20 4.27 -3.34
C ALA A 58 16.44 3.52 -3.83
N GLN A 59 17.44 4.28 -4.30
CA GLN A 59 18.65 3.78 -4.95
C GLN A 59 19.94 4.42 -4.41
N GLY A 60 19.83 5.44 -3.56
CA GLY A 60 20.99 6.13 -2.98
C GLY A 60 21.75 5.34 -1.91
N PRO A 61 22.76 5.96 -1.28
CA PRO A 61 23.64 5.30 -0.29
C PRO A 61 22.90 4.78 0.95
N MET A 62 21.70 5.30 1.23
CA MET A 62 20.83 4.86 2.33
C MET A 62 19.62 4.04 1.85
N ARG A 63 19.68 3.44 0.65
CA ARG A 63 18.56 2.72 0.04
C ARG A 63 17.89 1.71 0.97
N ASP A 64 18.67 0.96 1.75
CA ASP A 64 18.13 -0.09 2.62
C ASP A 64 17.34 0.51 3.79
N VAL A 65 17.76 1.67 4.29
CA VAL A 65 17.04 2.40 5.34
C VAL A 65 15.70 2.89 4.79
N PHE A 66 15.71 3.54 3.62
CA PHE A 66 14.49 4.03 2.99
C PHE A 66 13.52 2.91 2.59
N ARG A 67 14.03 1.83 2.01
CA ARG A 67 13.23 0.66 1.65
C ARG A 67 12.57 0.02 2.88
N LYS A 68 13.30 -0.10 4.00
CA LYS A 68 12.71 -0.58 5.28
C LYS A 68 11.57 0.31 5.79
N MET A 69 11.62 1.62 5.53
CA MET A 69 10.52 2.53 5.89
C MET A 69 9.21 2.24 5.14
N ALA A 70 9.27 1.61 3.96
CA ALA A 70 8.09 1.15 3.23
C ALA A 70 7.38 -0.03 3.93
N GLY A 71 7.99 -0.65 4.93
CA GLY A 71 7.47 -1.82 5.65
C GLY A 71 7.68 -3.12 4.88
N ASP A 72 7.19 -3.20 3.65
CA ASP A 72 7.39 -4.37 2.75
C ASP A 72 8.00 -3.94 1.41
N PRO A 73 9.30 -3.63 1.37
CA PRO A 73 9.93 -3.02 0.19
C PRO A 73 9.94 -3.90 -1.07
N ASP A 74 9.88 -5.22 -0.88
CA ASP A 74 9.97 -6.21 -1.96
C ASP A 74 8.61 -6.87 -2.26
N ASP A 75 7.52 -6.38 -1.65
CA ASP A 75 6.18 -6.96 -1.74
C ASP A 75 6.08 -8.43 -1.32
N LYS A 76 7.06 -8.92 -0.56
CA LYS A 76 7.16 -10.34 -0.15
C LYS A 76 5.95 -10.76 0.68
N SER A 77 5.39 -9.86 1.47
CA SER A 77 4.19 -10.14 2.27
C SER A 77 2.93 -10.33 1.42
N TRP A 78 2.94 -9.85 0.17
CA TRP A 78 1.89 -10.08 -0.84
C TRP A 78 2.16 -11.30 -1.72
N LEU A 79 3.29 -11.96 -1.52
CA LEU A 79 3.65 -13.20 -2.21
C LEU A 79 3.51 -14.43 -1.30
N ASP A 80 3.21 -14.27 -0.01
CA ASP A 80 3.02 -15.37 0.93
C ASP A 80 1.53 -15.56 1.29
N PRO A 81 0.89 -16.67 0.87
CA PRO A 81 -0.53 -16.90 1.14
C PRO A 81 -0.90 -16.97 2.63
N ASP A 82 0.00 -17.38 3.50
CA ASP A 82 -0.28 -17.51 4.93
C ASP A 82 -0.20 -16.14 5.62
N ILE A 83 0.74 -15.29 5.22
CA ILE A 83 0.80 -13.89 5.66
C ILE A 83 -0.46 -13.13 5.19
N ILE A 84 -0.87 -13.31 3.94
CA ILE A 84 -2.09 -12.70 3.40
C ILE A 84 -3.33 -13.21 4.15
N SER A 85 -3.41 -14.52 4.39
CA SER A 85 -4.50 -15.11 5.16
C SER A 85 -4.60 -14.49 6.55
N GLY A 86 -3.46 -14.38 7.27
CA GLY A 86 -3.42 -13.75 8.59
C GLY A 86 -3.79 -12.26 8.56
N ARG A 87 -3.37 -11.53 7.53
CA ARG A 87 -3.76 -10.12 7.29
C ARG A 87 -5.28 -9.99 7.15
N TRP A 88 -5.90 -10.85 6.34
CA TRP A 88 -7.34 -10.84 6.13
C TRP A 88 -8.12 -11.30 7.36
N ASP A 89 -7.60 -12.24 8.14
CA ASP A 89 -8.23 -12.64 9.40
C ASP A 89 -8.19 -11.49 10.42
N ALA A 90 -7.06 -10.79 10.54
CA ALA A 90 -6.94 -9.61 11.39
C ALA A 90 -7.86 -8.47 10.91
N TRP A 91 -7.95 -8.25 9.60
CA TRP A 91 -8.85 -7.26 9.01
C TRP A 91 -10.32 -7.62 9.24
N LYS A 92 -10.72 -8.87 8.99
CA LYS A 92 -12.07 -9.42 9.22
C LYS A 92 -12.52 -9.17 10.66
N GLN A 93 -11.66 -9.45 11.65
CA GLN A 93 -11.98 -9.20 13.05
C GLN A 93 -12.21 -7.72 13.37
N ARG A 94 -11.39 -6.81 12.80
CA ARG A 94 -11.59 -5.36 12.97
C ARG A 94 -12.87 -4.90 12.27
N PHE A 95 -13.15 -5.40 11.08
CA PHE A 95 -14.34 -5.08 10.30
C PHE A 95 -15.61 -5.48 11.03
N ILE A 96 -15.67 -6.73 11.53
CA ILE A 96 -16.79 -7.24 12.35
C ILE A 96 -17.02 -6.35 13.58
N ARG A 97 -15.95 -5.98 14.30
CA ARG A 97 -16.04 -5.15 15.50
C ARG A 97 -16.48 -3.71 15.21
N HIS A 98 -15.90 -3.08 14.19
CA HIS A 98 -16.16 -1.68 13.84
C HIS A 98 -17.61 -1.46 13.39
N TYR A 99 -18.10 -2.33 12.51
CA TYR A 99 -19.46 -2.23 11.97
C TYR A 99 -20.52 -3.00 12.78
N GLY A 100 -20.11 -3.84 13.74
CA GLY A 100 -21.03 -4.62 14.58
C GLY A 100 -21.87 -5.58 13.74
N LEU A 101 -21.22 -6.44 12.94
CA LEU A 101 -21.89 -7.36 12.03
C LEU A 101 -22.74 -8.38 12.80
N ASN A 102 -23.95 -8.66 12.31
CA ASN A 102 -24.79 -9.75 12.81
C ASN A 102 -24.32 -11.12 12.31
N GLU A 103 -24.88 -12.21 12.84
CA GLU A 103 -24.47 -13.59 12.50
C GLU A 103 -24.56 -13.89 10.99
N SER A 104 -25.61 -13.42 10.31
CA SER A 104 -25.76 -13.60 8.87
C SER A 104 -24.66 -12.88 8.08
N GLN A 105 -24.36 -11.63 8.45
CA GLN A 105 -23.30 -10.84 7.83
C GLN A 105 -21.92 -11.46 8.09
N GLN A 106 -21.65 -11.93 9.32
CA GLN A 106 -20.41 -12.62 9.66
C GLN A 106 -20.24 -13.92 8.85
N GLY A 107 -21.32 -14.70 8.68
CA GLY A 107 -21.30 -15.91 7.86
C GLY A 107 -21.13 -15.62 6.37
N ALA A 108 -21.68 -14.51 5.86
CA ALA A 108 -21.43 -14.06 4.48
C ALA A 108 -19.96 -13.63 4.29
N LEU A 109 -19.42 -12.83 5.21
CA LEU A 109 -18.03 -12.38 5.18
C LEU A 109 -17.03 -13.54 5.32
N THR A 110 -17.33 -14.52 6.16
CA THR A 110 -16.51 -15.73 6.31
C THR A 110 -16.50 -16.53 5.01
N ARG A 111 -17.65 -16.75 4.37
CA ARG A 111 -17.72 -17.44 3.07
C ARG A 111 -16.98 -16.69 1.96
N LEU A 112 -17.01 -15.37 2.00
CA LEU A 112 -16.28 -14.51 1.04
C LEU A 112 -14.76 -14.73 1.17
N ILE A 113 -14.23 -14.73 2.40
CA ILE A 113 -12.79 -14.80 2.67
C ILE A 113 -12.25 -16.24 2.66
N ASP A 114 -12.92 -17.13 3.39
CA ASP A 114 -12.44 -18.47 3.73
C ASP A 114 -13.10 -19.58 2.88
N GLY A 115 -14.16 -19.27 2.14
CA GLY A 115 -14.95 -20.24 1.39
C GLY A 115 -16.05 -20.89 2.22
N SER A 116 -16.86 -21.72 1.56
CA SER A 116 -17.87 -22.55 2.23
C SER A 116 -17.28 -23.93 2.53
N SER A 117 -17.67 -24.58 3.63
CA SER A 117 -17.27 -25.97 3.85
C SER A 117 -17.92 -26.93 2.84
N GLU A 118 -19.14 -26.61 2.42
CA GLU A 118 -19.91 -27.37 1.43
C GLU A 118 -20.76 -26.43 0.57
N TYR A 119 -21.01 -26.82 -0.68
CA TYR A 119 -21.91 -26.12 -1.59
C TYR A 119 -23.14 -26.98 -1.83
N ALA A 120 -24.27 -26.55 -1.28
CA ALA A 120 -25.52 -27.30 -1.32
C ALA A 120 -26.44 -26.85 -2.45
N ALA A 121 -27.21 -27.79 -3.02
CA ALA A 121 -28.39 -27.55 -3.84
C ALA A 121 -29.52 -28.48 -3.42
N GLN A 122 -30.76 -28.03 -3.54
CA GLN A 122 -31.92 -28.82 -3.17
C GLN A 122 -32.16 -29.94 -4.19
N LEU A 123 -32.31 -31.16 -3.70
CA LEU A 123 -32.59 -32.34 -4.52
C LEU A 123 -33.44 -33.33 -3.72
N ASP A 124 -34.65 -33.63 -4.18
CA ASP A 124 -35.58 -34.48 -3.43
C ASP A 124 -35.18 -35.96 -3.42
N LYS A 125 -34.70 -36.47 -4.55
CA LYS A 125 -34.30 -37.87 -4.74
C LYS A 125 -33.13 -37.94 -5.71
N LEU A 126 -32.18 -38.83 -5.45
CA LEU A 126 -31.11 -39.14 -6.39
C LEU A 126 -31.68 -40.03 -7.53
N PRO A 127 -31.46 -39.70 -8.81
CA PRO A 127 -31.92 -40.53 -9.92
C PRO A 127 -31.31 -41.94 -9.87
N ASP A 128 -32.08 -42.92 -10.32
CA ASP A 128 -31.61 -44.30 -10.40
C ASP A 128 -30.49 -44.40 -11.46
N GLY A 129 -29.35 -45.01 -11.10
CA GLY A 129 -28.17 -45.13 -11.95
C GLY A 129 -27.02 -44.15 -11.64
N VAL A 130 -27.24 -43.13 -10.81
CA VAL A 130 -26.16 -42.25 -10.35
C VAL A 130 -25.38 -42.91 -9.21
N ASP A 131 -24.10 -43.17 -9.44
CA ASP A 131 -23.17 -43.68 -8.43
C ASP A 131 -21.90 -42.81 -8.41
N PHE A 132 -21.80 -41.98 -7.37
CA PHE A 132 -20.64 -41.10 -7.15
C PHE A 132 -19.34 -41.88 -6.95
N LYS A 133 -19.39 -43.07 -6.34
CA LYS A 133 -18.22 -43.90 -6.09
C LYS A 133 -17.74 -44.55 -7.37
N ALA A 134 -18.66 -45.03 -8.22
CA ALA A 134 -18.31 -45.56 -9.54
C ALA A 134 -17.66 -44.50 -10.44
N ALA A 135 -18.04 -43.23 -10.31
CA ALA A 135 -17.37 -42.10 -11.00
C ALA A 135 -16.06 -41.62 -10.33
N GLY A 136 -15.67 -42.20 -9.20
CA GLY A 136 -14.51 -41.73 -8.41
C GLY A 136 -14.70 -40.35 -7.76
N GLN A 137 -15.95 -39.91 -7.58
CA GLN A 137 -16.34 -38.59 -7.08
C GLN A 137 -16.89 -38.60 -5.64
N ASP A 138 -16.74 -39.72 -4.92
CA ASP A 138 -17.24 -39.92 -3.55
C ASP A 138 -16.70 -38.90 -2.53
N LYS A 139 -15.55 -38.30 -2.83
CA LYS A 139 -14.93 -37.26 -2.00
C LYS A 139 -15.28 -35.83 -2.44
N VAL A 140 -15.85 -35.66 -3.63
CA VAL A 140 -16.16 -34.36 -4.23
C VAL A 140 -17.65 -34.05 -4.08
N ILE A 141 -18.53 -35.05 -4.21
CA ILE A 141 -19.97 -34.87 -4.14
C ILE A 141 -20.63 -35.95 -3.29
N ARG A 142 -21.63 -35.55 -2.51
CA ARG A 142 -22.47 -36.45 -1.71
C ARG A 142 -23.92 -36.02 -1.75
N PHE A 143 -24.83 -36.99 -1.62
CA PHE A 143 -26.25 -36.73 -1.46
C PHE A 143 -26.67 -37.00 -0.01
N ASP A 144 -27.25 -35.99 0.64
CA ASP A 144 -27.82 -36.09 1.98
C ASP A 144 -29.33 -36.32 1.86
N ALA A 145 -29.76 -37.57 1.95
CA ALA A 145 -31.15 -37.96 1.82
C ALA A 145 -32.04 -37.41 2.95
N ALA A 146 -31.50 -37.20 4.15
CA ALA A 146 -32.27 -36.68 5.28
C ALA A 146 -32.60 -35.19 5.11
N ARG A 147 -31.64 -34.44 4.56
CA ARG A 147 -31.79 -32.99 4.30
C ARG A 147 -32.29 -32.68 2.90
N LYS A 148 -32.34 -33.68 2.01
CA LYS A 148 -32.68 -33.53 0.59
C LYS A 148 -31.75 -32.53 -0.12
N LEU A 149 -30.45 -32.69 0.11
CA LEU A 149 -29.42 -31.79 -0.42
C LEU A 149 -28.37 -32.57 -1.20
N LEU A 150 -28.03 -32.06 -2.39
CA LEU A 150 -26.82 -32.41 -3.11
C LEU A 150 -25.70 -31.48 -2.64
N LEU A 151 -24.59 -32.04 -2.17
CA LEU A 151 -23.52 -31.32 -1.50
C LEU A 151 -22.20 -31.55 -2.23
N ILE A 152 -21.53 -30.48 -2.63
CA ILE A 152 -20.16 -30.50 -3.16
C ILE A 152 -19.19 -30.07 -2.07
N ASP A 153 -18.08 -30.79 -1.92
CA ASP A 153 -17.01 -30.48 -0.97
C ASP A 153 -16.41 -29.11 -1.28
N GLY A 154 -16.35 -28.26 -0.25
CA GLY A 154 -15.94 -26.88 -0.40
C GLY A 154 -14.45 -26.67 -0.63
N LYS A 155 -13.60 -27.67 -0.33
CA LYS A 155 -12.14 -27.57 -0.49
C LYS A 155 -11.66 -28.15 -1.80
N ARG A 156 -12.32 -29.21 -2.27
CA ARG A 156 -11.96 -29.90 -3.52
C ARG A 156 -12.62 -29.26 -4.72
N HIS A 157 -13.77 -28.61 -4.52
CA HIS A 157 -14.63 -28.14 -5.59
C HIS A 157 -14.94 -29.27 -6.60
N MET A 158 -15.77 -28.98 -7.60
CA MET A 158 -16.00 -29.92 -8.69
C MET A 158 -15.45 -29.33 -9.98
N VAL A 159 -14.75 -30.14 -10.77
CA VAL A 159 -14.21 -29.70 -12.06
C VAL A 159 -15.15 -30.05 -13.23
N PRO A 160 -15.05 -29.38 -14.39
CA PRO A 160 -15.96 -29.62 -15.52
C PRO A 160 -15.99 -31.08 -15.98
N ALA A 161 -14.84 -31.76 -15.96
CA ALA A 161 -14.72 -33.15 -16.37
C ALA A 161 -15.45 -34.11 -15.41
N GLU A 162 -15.37 -33.88 -14.10
CA GLU A 162 -16.06 -34.67 -13.08
C GLU A 162 -17.58 -34.51 -13.21
N LYS A 163 -18.03 -33.28 -13.43
CA LYS A 163 -19.44 -33.00 -13.69
C LYS A 163 -19.94 -33.72 -14.95
N ALA A 164 -19.18 -33.65 -16.05
CA ALA A 164 -19.54 -34.33 -17.29
C ALA A 164 -19.60 -35.86 -17.13
N ALA A 165 -18.69 -36.43 -16.32
CA ALA A 165 -18.70 -37.85 -16.00
C ALA A 165 -19.97 -38.26 -15.21
N LEU A 166 -20.41 -37.43 -14.28
CA LEU A 166 -21.65 -37.67 -13.53
C LEU A 166 -22.91 -37.56 -14.40
N GLU A 167 -22.96 -36.59 -15.32
CA GLU A 167 -24.07 -36.46 -16.28
C GLU A 167 -24.09 -37.60 -17.30
N ALA A 168 -22.94 -38.22 -17.59
CA ALA A 168 -22.84 -39.33 -18.52
C ALA A 168 -23.35 -40.68 -17.98
N GLN A 169 -23.51 -40.83 -16.65
CA GLN A 169 -24.01 -42.08 -16.04
C GLN A 169 -25.50 -42.35 -16.33
N ILE A 170 -26.25 -41.34 -16.74
CA ILE A 170 -27.68 -41.44 -16.99
C ILE A 170 -27.88 -41.58 -18.50
N GLU A 171 -28.21 -42.79 -18.97
CA GLU A 171 -28.29 -43.13 -20.41
C GLU A 171 -29.39 -42.34 -21.14
N ASP A 172 -30.61 -42.28 -20.58
CA ASP A 172 -31.76 -41.66 -21.25
C ASP A 172 -31.78 -40.13 -21.19
N ARG A 173 -30.95 -39.52 -20.33
CA ARG A 173 -30.83 -38.05 -20.09
C ARG A 173 -32.15 -37.27 -20.18
N SER A 174 -33.25 -37.88 -19.74
CA SER A 174 -34.59 -37.34 -19.91
C SER A 174 -35.48 -37.73 -18.75
N GLY A 175 -36.48 -36.90 -18.48
CA GLY A 175 -37.45 -37.09 -17.40
C GLY A 175 -37.29 -36.10 -16.24
N PRO A 176 -38.35 -35.93 -15.43
CA PRO A 176 -38.43 -34.90 -14.41
C PRO A 176 -37.40 -35.09 -13.27
N GLU A 177 -37.05 -36.33 -12.94
CA GLU A 177 -36.02 -36.63 -11.92
C GLU A 177 -34.61 -36.24 -12.41
N TYR A 178 -34.29 -36.52 -13.68
CA TYR A 178 -33.03 -36.12 -14.30
C TYR A 178 -32.91 -34.61 -14.40
N ASP A 179 -33.97 -33.92 -14.83
CA ASP A 179 -33.97 -32.45 -14.95
C ASP A 179 -33.76 -31.78 -13.59
N ALA A 180 -34.40 -32.30 -12.53
CA ALA A 180 -34.19 -31.83 -11.17
C ALA A 180 -32.75 -32.08 -10.68
N TYR A 181 -32.19 -33.26 -10.92
CA TYR A 181 -30.80 -33.58 -10.60
C TYR A 181 -29.82 -32.67 -11.34
N ARG A 182 -30.00 -32.51 -12.65
CA ARG A 182 -29.15 -31.66 -13.48
C ARG A 182 -29.22 -30.20 -13.04
N ALA A 183 -30.41 -29.70 -12.70
CA ALA A 183 -30.57 -28.36 -12.14
C ALA A 183 -29.85 -28.21 -10.79
N ALA A 184 -29.99 -29.19 -9.89
CA ALA A 184 -29.30 -29.20 -8.61
C ALA A 184 -27.77 -29.27 -8.76
N LEU A 185 -27.28 -30.17 -9.62
CA LEU A 185 -25.86 -30.32 -9.94
C LEU A 185 -25.30 -29.04 -10.55
N ASN A 186 -26.00 -28.43 -11.51
CA ASN A 186 -25.62 -27.14 -12.09
C ASN A 186 -25.56 -26.02 -11.04
N ALA A 187 -26.54 -25.96 -10.14
CA ALA A 187 -26.59 -24.94 -9.10
C ALA A 187 -25.48 -25.12 -8.06
N ALA A 188 -25.23 -26.36 -7.59
CA ALA A 188 -24.14 -26.67 -6.68
C ALA A 188 -22.79 -26.40 -7.35
N TYR A 189 -22.61 -26.86 -8.59
CA TYR A 189 -21.41 -26.65 -9.39
C TYR A 189 -21.10 -25.15 -9.58
N ALA A 190 -22.09 -24.36 -10.01
CA ALA A 190 -21.93 -22.91 -10.22
C ALA A 190 -21.62 -22.13 -8.94
N ARG A 191 -22.02 -22.66 -7.77
CA ARG A 191 -21.62 -22.11 -6.47
C ARG A 191 -20.21 -22.55 -6.10
N SER A 192 -19.89 -23.83 -6.30
CA SER A 192 -18.56 -24.38 -6.03
C SER A 192 -17.48 -23.80 -6.93
N SER A 193 -17.80 -23.36 -8.15
CA SER A 193 -16.81 -22.76 -9.05
C SER A 193 -16.36 -21.35 -8.63
N ARG A 194 -17.07 -20.73 -7.68
CA ARG A 194 -16.69 -19.43 -7.10
C ARG A 194 -15.73 -19.65 -5.96
N LEU A 195 -14.45 -19.46 -6.25
CA LEU A 195 -13.39 -19.49 -5.25
C LEU A 195 -13.51 -18.31 -4.27
N SER A 196 -13.25 -18.58 -3.00
CA SER A 196 -13.04 -17.56 -1.99
C SER A 196 -11.78 -16.74 -2.27
N TYR A 197 -11.64 -15.60 -1.60
CA TYR A 197 -10.44 -14.77 -1.75
C TYR A 197 -9.15 -15.53 -1.38
N LYS A 198 -9.14 -16.33 -0.30
CA LYS A 198 -7.94 -17.11 0.08
C LYS A 198 -7.58 -18.17 -0.95
N GLU A 199 -8.58 -18.79 -1.58
CA GLU A 199 -8.38 -19.75 -2.66
C GLU A 199 -7.88 -19.06 -3.94
N ARG A 200 -8.45 -17.90 -4.31
CA ARG A 200 -8.00 -17.10 -5.48
C ARG A 200 -6.52 -16.72 -5.38
N VAL A 201 -6.06 -16.27 -4.20
CA VAL A 201 -4.66 -15.91 -3.95
C VAL A 201 -3.74 -17.12 -4.07
N ARG A 202 -4.09 -18.24 -3.44
CA ARG A 202 -3.30 -19.48 -3.55
C ARG A 202 -3.22 -19.97 -4.99
N ALA A 203 -4.34 -19.98 -5.70
CA ALA A 203 -4.39 -20.37 -7.12
C ALA A 203 -3.49 -19.47 -7.99
N HIS A 204 -3.49 -18.16 -7.74
CA HIS A 204 -2.65 -17.20 -8.47
C HIS A 204 -1.15 -17.37 -8.19
N LEU A 205 -0.74 -17.44 -6.92
CA LEU A 205 0.67 -17.44 -6.55
C LEU A 205 1.37 -18.78 -6.76
N MET A 206 0.69 -19.88 -6.42
CA MET A 206 1.33 -21.19 -6.33
C MET A 206 1.32 -21.99 -7.63
N GLY A 207 0.48 -21.67 -8.62
CA GLY A 207 0.44 -22.41 -9.90
C GLY A 207 -0.03 -23.86 -9.71
N ASN A 208 -1.32 -24.07 -9.98
CA ASN A 208 -2.17 -25.26 -9.80
C ASN A 208 -2.18 -25.87 -8.37
N PRO A 209 -3.19 -25.54 -7.53
CA PRO A 209 -3.68 -26.50 -6.56
C PRO A 209 -4.65 -27.43 -7.30
N ASP A 210 -4.28 -28.67 -7.60
CA ASP A 210 -5.28 -29.71 -7.83
C ASP A 210 -5.98 -29.98 -6.47
N ASN A 211 -7.09 -29.33 -6.10
CA ASN A 211 -8.32 -29.30 -6.87
C ASN A 211 -9.04 -27.94 -6.84
N ALA A 212 -8.74 -27.10 -7.82
CA ALA A 212 -9.72 -26.23 -8.46
C ALA A 212 -9.40 -26.15 -9.97
N GLY A 213 -9.43 -27.31 -10.64
CA GLY A 213 -9.66 -27.42 -12.09
C GLY A 213 -8.50 -27.06 -13.04
N LEU A 214 -7.43 -27.86 -13.03
CA LEU A 214 -6.50 -28.14 -14.13
C LEU A 214 -5.99 -26.93 -14.96
N ILE A 215 -4.80 -26.44 -14.61
CA ILE A 215 -3.93 -25.72 -15.56
C ILE A 215 -2.65 -26.53 -15.74
N ASP A 216 -2.65 -27.38 -16.76
CA ASP A 216 -1.46 -28.09 -17.21
C ASP A 216 -0.38 -27.06 -17.64
N GLY A 217 0.83 -27.17 -17.07
CA GLY A 217 2.02 -26.43 -17.51
C GLY A 217 2.37 -25.09 -16.82
N ARG A 218 1.62 -24.59 -15.82
CA ARG A 218 2.01 -23.35 -15.12
C ARG A 218 2.99 -23.62 -13.98
N ILE A 219 4.29 -23.35 -14.21
CA ILE A 219 5.31 -23.27 -13.15
C ILE A 219 4.81 -22.35 -12.04
N SER A 220 4.93 -22.80 -10.78
CA SER A 220 4.64 -22.00 -9.59
C SER A 220 5.37 -20.67 -9.66
N GLN A 221 4.63 -19.58 -9.84
CA GLN A 221 5.23 -18.28 -10.11
C GLN A 221 6.03 -17.78 -8.90
N ILE A 222 5.60 -18.15 -7.69
CA ILE A 222 6.36 -17.91 -6.47
C ILE A 222 7.65 -18.72 -6.41
N GLN A 223 7.67 -19.98 -6.85
CA GLN A 223 8.91 -20.75 -6.92
C GLN A 223 9.87 -20.15 -7.95
N LEU A 224 9.35 -19.69 -9.09
CA LEU A 224 10.15 -18.98 -10.08
C LEU A 224 10.77 -17.72 -9.48
N TYR A 225 10.00 -16.92 -8.75
CA TYR A 225 10.48 -15.75 -8.02
C TYR A 225 11.56 -16.11 -6.99
N ASN A 226 11.32 -17.11 -6.14
CA ASN A 226 12.28 -17.56 -5.13
C ASN A 226 13.59 -18.05 -5.77
N ASN A 227 13.51 -18.76 -6.89
CA ASN A 227 14.68 -19.21 -7.64
C ASN A 227 15.44 -18.04 -8.29
N MET A 228 14.77 -16.95 -8.68
CA MET A 228 15.44 -15.72 -9.14
C MET A 228 16.15 -15.02 -7.99
N LEU A 229 15.49 -14.91 -6.83
CA LEU A 229 16.03 -14.30 -5.63
C LEU A 229 17.28 -15.03 -5.13
N ASN A 230 17.22 -16.37 -4.99
CA ASN A 230 18.36 -17.16 -4.55
C ASN A 230 19.55 -17.03 -5.50
N ARG A 231 19.30 -17.05 -6.82
CA ARG A 231 20.36 -16.84 -7.83
C ARG A 231 20.97 -15.45 -7.75
N TYR A 232 20.18 -14.43 -7.43
CA TYR A 232 20.69 -13.09 -7.19
C TYR A 232 21.58 -13.04 -5.94
N GLU A 233 21.13 -13.61 -4.82
CA GLU A 233 21.88 -13.63 -3.56
C GLU A 233 23.21 -14.40 -3.68
N GLU A 234 23.20 -15.56 -4.35
CA GLU A 234 24.41 -16.35 -4.63
C GLU A 234 25.42 -15.55 -5.47
N LYS A 235 24.96 -14.90 -6.54
CA LYS A 235 25.82 -14.08 -7.39
C LYS A 235 26.32 -12.83 -6.67
N LEU A 236 25.51 -12.24 -5.80
CA LEU A 236 25.90 -11.09 -4.99
C LEU A 236 27.02 -11.47 -4.01
N ALA A 237 26.91 -12.63 -3.38
CA ALA A 237 27.92 -13.14 -2.45
C ALA A 237 29.25 -13.49 -3.15
N ALA A 238 29.19 -13.88 -4.44
CA ALA A 238 30.36 -14.24 -5.24
C ALA A 238 30.92 -13.08 -6.10
N ALA A 239 30.35 -11.88 -6.02
CA ALA A 239 30.73 -10.77 -6.87
C ALA A 239 31.94 -9.99 -6.31
N ASP A 240 33.02 -9.94 -7.09
CA ASP A 240 34.26 -9.23 -6.77
C ASP A 240 34.63 -8.17 -7.83
N LEU A 241 34.03 -8.22 -9.03
CA LEU A 241 34.41 -7.37 -10.17
C LEU A 241 33.32 -6.35 -10.54
N PRO A 242 33.65 -5.11 -10.95
CA PRO A 242 32.67 -4.06 -11.24
C PRO A 242 31.54 -4.43 -12.23
N TYR A 243 31.85 -5.18 -13.30
CA TYR A 243 30.84 -5.60 -14.27
C TYR A 243 29.85 -6.65 -13.71
N GLN A 244 30.24 -7.39 -12.67
CA GLN A 244 29.36 -8.37 -12.01
C GLN A 244 28.27 -7.63 -11.23
N PHE A 245 28.60 -6.50 -10.60
CA PHE A 245 27.63 -5.62 -9.94
C PHE A 245 26.64 -5.00 -10.93
N GLU A 246 27.10 -4.60 -12.12
CA GLU A 246 26.21 -4.09 -13.18
C GLU A 246 25.20 -5.16 -13.65
N HIS A 247 25.65 -6.41 -13.83
CA HIS A 247 24.76 -7.52 -14.16
C HIS A 247 23.81 -7.90 -13.01
N LEU A 248 24.26 -7.75 -11.76
CA LEU A 248 23.45 -7.95 -10.56
C LEU A 248 22.33 -6.92 -10.46
N ASP A 249 22.58 -5.64 -10.79
CA ASP A 249 21.55 -4.60 -10.79
C ASP A 249 20.42 -4.92 -11.77
N ARG A 250 20.77 -5.42 -12.97
CA ARG A 250 19.78 -5.89 -13.95
C ARG A 250 18.99 -7.09 -13.43
N THR A 251 19.69 -8.11 -12.92
CA THR A 251 19.06 -9.32 -12.36
C THR A 251 18.14 -8.99 -11.19
N TRP A 252 18.54 -8.03 -10.36
CA TRP A 252 17.73 -7.50 -9.26
C TRP A 252 16.49 -6.78 -9.76
N SER A 253 16.64 -5.91 -10.78
CA SER A 253 15.52 -5.23 -11.43
C SER A 253 14.49 -6.22 -11.97
N ASP A 254 14.93 -7.25 -12.69
CA ASP A 254 14.05 -8.29 -13.22
C ASP A 254 13.32 -9.07 -12.10
N THR A 255 14.03 -9.38 -11.01
CA THR A 255 13.46 -10.06 -9.83
C THR A 255 12.39 -9.20 -9.15
N ARG A 256 12.62 -7.89 -9.03
CA ARG A 256 11.64 -6.94 -8.49
C ARG A 256 10.44 -6.73 -9.40
N GLN A 257 10.66 -6.66 -10.71
CA GLN A 257 9.58 -6.59 -11.68
C GLN A 257 8.68 -7.82 -11.53
N LYS A 258 9.28 -9.01 -11.40
CA LYS A 258 8.51 -10.24 -11.19
C LYS A 258 7.71 -10.23 -9.89
N ALA A 259 8.28 -9.73 -8.79
CA ALA A 259 7.55 -9.55 -7.54
C ALA A 259 6.33 -8.63 -7.72
N SER A 260 6.51 -7.48 -8.37
CA SER A 260 5.42 -6.52 -8.64
C SER A 260 4.32 -7.13 -9.53
N GLU A 261 4.70 -7.85 -10.58
CA GLU A 261 3.77 -8.58 -11.46
C GLU A 261 2.91 -9.59 -10.71
N LEU A 262 3.47 -10.27 -9.69
CA LEU A 262 2.76 -11.26 -8.90
C LEU A 262 1.93 -10.64 -7.78
N ALA A 263 2.47 -9.62 -7.11
CA ALA A 263 1.80 -8.91 -6.02
C ALA A 263 0.63 -8.05 -6.52
N GLY A 264 0.72 -7.45 -7.70
CA GLY A 264 -0.31 -6.56 -8.26
C GLY A 264 -1.72 -7.15 -8.25
N PRO A 265 -1.96 -8.35 -8.83
CA PRO A 265 -3.25 -9.02 -8.77
C PRO A 265 -3.71 -9.37 -7.35
N VAL A 266 -2.79 -9.73 -6.45
CA VAL A 266 -3.12 -10.03 -5.04
C VAL A 266 -3.55 -8.77 -4.30
N ILE A 267 -2.87 -7.64 -4.52
CA ILE A 267 -3.25 -6.33 -3.97
C ILE A 267 -4.61 -5.88 -4.52
N ALA A 268 -4.89 -6.15 -5.79
CA ALA A 268 -6.21 -5.91 -6.36
C ALA A 268 -7.29 -6.76 -5.67
N MET A 269 -7.04 -8.05 -5.44
CA MET A 269 -7.95 -8.92 -4.68
C MET A 269 -8.19 -8.43 -3.25
N ASP A 270 -7.17 -7.88 -2.58
CA ASP A 270 -7.36 -7.28 -1.25
C ASP A 270 -8.34 -6.09 -1.30
N ARG A 271 -8.22 -5.20 -2.29
CA ARG A 271 -9.16 -4.08 -2.46
C ARG A 271 -10.56 -4.56 -2.81
N GLU A 272 -10.68 -5.47 -3.77
CA GLU A 272 -11.96 -6.08 -4.16
C GLU A 272 -12.66 -6.73 -2.97
N LEU A 273 -11.92 -7.46 -2.12
CA LEU A 273 -12.46 -8.05 -0.89
C LEU A 273 -13.06 -6.99 0.03
N GLN A 274 -12.35 -5.89 0.26
CA GLN A 274 -12.81 -4.82 1.13
C GLN A 274 -14.06 -4.13 0.54
N ASP A 275 -14.08 -3.88 -0.77
CA ASP A 275 -15.22 -3.30 -1.47
C ASP A 275 -16.45 -4.22 -1.43
N GLU A 276 -16.29 -5.52 -1.68
CA GLU A 276 -17.37 -6.49 -1.58
C GLU A 276 -17.91 -6.64 -0.15
N ALA A 277 -17.03 -6.58 0.85
CA ALA A 277 -17.44 -6.65 2.24
C ALA A 277 -18.25 -5.42 2.67
N VAL A 278 -17.98 -4.25 2.12
CA VAL A 278 -18.79 -3.03 2.36
C VAL A 278 -20.22 -3.23 1.87
N ASN A 279 -20.44 -3.99 0.80
CA ASN A 279 -21.79 -4.30 0.30
C ASN A 279 -22.60 -5.20 1.24
N LEU A 280 -21.97 -5.83 2.25
CA LEU A 280 -22.67 -6.59 3.28
C LEU A 280 -23.29 -5.70 4.36
N LEU A 281 -22.92 -4.42 4.42
CA LEU A 281 -23.29 -3.49 5.48
C LEU A 281 -24.68 -2.87 5.25
N SER A 282 -25.39 -2.59 6.34
CA SER A 282 -26.61 -1.78 6.29
C SER A 282 -26.27 -0.29 6.17
N VAL A 283 -27.25 0.52 5.74
CA VAL A 283 -27.12 1.98 5.66
C VAL A 283 -26.72 2.60 7.00
N ASP A 284 -27.24 2.07 8.12
CA ASP A 284 -26.88 2.56 9.45
C ASP A 284 -25.46 2.16 9.88
N GLN A 285 -24.96 1.02 9.43
CA GLN A 285 -23.57 0.62 9.67
C GLN A 285 -22.59 1.52 8.91
N LEU A 286 -22.92 1.90 7.67
CA LEU A 286 -22.09 2.81 6.85
C LEU A 286 -21.91 4.19 7.50
N LYS A 287 -22.88 4.67 8.28
CA LYS A 287 -22.78 5.93 9.03
C LYS A 287 -21.63 5.97 10.04
N ARG A 288 -21.08 4.81 10.45
CA ARG A 288 -19.92 4.74 11.35
C ARG A 288 -18.60 5.20 10.70
N GLY A 289 -18.61 5.44 9.38
CA GLY A 289 -17.44 5.84 8.62
C GLY A 289 -16.52 4.67 8.27
N PRO A 290 -15.46 4.94 7.48
CA PRO A 290 -14.56 3.90 6.98
C PRO A 290 -13.73 3.27 8.10
N LEU A 291 -13.44 1.97 7.96
CA LEU A 291 -12.49 1.27 8.81
C LEU A 291 -11.10 1.89 8.62
N ARG A 292 -10.44 2.30 9.71
CA ARG A 292 -9.08 2.85 9.64
C ARG A 292 -8.05 1.73 9.65
N ASP A 293 -7.07 1.83 8.77
CA ASP A 293 -5.90 0.95 8.81
C ASP A 293 -5.08 1.15 10.09
N PRO A 294 -4.46 0.07 10.60
CA PRO A 294 -3.52 0.19 11.72
C PRO A 294 -2.34 1.11 11.36
N LEU A 295 -1.72 1.70 12.39
CA LEU A 295 -0.53 2.52 12.22
C LEU A 295 0.64 1.62 11.75
N SER A 296 1.01 1.77 10.48
CA SER A 296 2.21 1.17 9.90
C SER A 296 3.36 2.19 9.89
N VAL A 297 4.61 1.70 9.78
CA VAL A 297 5.79 2.56 9.61
C VAL A 297 5.62 3.48 8.40
N LEU A 298 5.14 2.93 7.28
CA LEU A 298 4.85 3.68 6.06
C LEU A 298 3.85 4.82 6.33
N LYS A 299 2.76 4.57 7.05
CA LYS A 299 1.75 5.59 7.35
C LYS A 299 2.29 6.71 8.25
N VAL A 300 3.20 6.38 9.16
CA VAL A 300 3.93 7.39 9.95
C VAL A 300 4.82 8.24 9.06
N VAL A 301 5.55 7.62 8.13
CA VAL A 301 6.42 8.33 7.20
C VAL A 301 5.63 9.23 6.25
N ASP A 302 4.48 8.76 5.75
CA ASP A 302 3.55 9.55 4.94
C ASP A 302 3.05 10.76 5.72
N LEU A 303 2.59 10.55 6.96
CA LEU A 303 2.11 11.62 7.83
C LEU A 303 3.21 12.64 8.14
N MET A 304 4.42 12.19 8.48
CA MET A 304 5.56 13.08 8.76
C MET A 304 5.96 13.88 7.51
N THR A 305 5.93 13.26 6.34
CA THR A 305 6.22 13.93 5.07
C THR A 305 5.18 15.01 4.77
N ILE A 306 3.90 14.68 4.88
CA ILE A 306 2.78 15.61 4.66
C ILE A 306 2.84 16.77 5.66
N ALA A 307 2.93 16.46 6.95
CA ALA A 307 2.97 17.46 8.01
C ALA A 307 4.23 18.32 7.93
N GLY A 308 5.37 17.73 7.58
CA GLY A 308 6.63 18.44 7.36
C GLY A 308 6.53 19.45 6.22
N LEU A 309 6.05 19.02 5.04
CA LEU A 309 5.87 19.89 3.87
C LEU A 309 4.91 21.04 4.15
N ALA A 310 3.70 20.73 4.64
CA ALA A 310 2.68 21.74 4.90
C ALA A 310 3.09 22.68 6.05
N GLY A 311 3.56 22.13 7.16
CA GLY A 311 3.93 22.89 8.35
C GLY A 311 5.15 23.78 8.13
N LEU A 312 6.23 23.23 7.57
CA LEU A 312 7.46 24.01 7.30
C LEU A 312 7.24 25.04 6.20
N GLY A 313 6.45 24.72 5.17
CA GLY A 313 6.05 25.69 4.14
C GLY A 313 5.29 26.88 4.73
N LEU A 314 4.31 26.62 5.62
CA LEU A 314 3.55 27.67 6.31
C LEU A 314 4.43 28.52 7.23
N LEU A 315 5.37 27.90 7.97
CA LEU A 315 6.33 28.63 8.81
C LEU A 315 7.25 29.54 7.98
N LEU A 316 7.72 29.06 6.82
CA LEU A 316 8.55 29.86 5.91
C LEU A 316 7.78 31.01 5.27
N ILE A 317 6.52 30.79 4.86
CA ILE A 317 5.68 31.85 4.29
C ILE A 317 5.39 32.93 5.34
N SER A 318 4.91 32.51 6.52
CA SER A 318 4.60 33.43 7.61
C SER A 318 5.85 34.10 8.21
N GLY A 319 7.03 33.54 7.96
CA GLY A 319 8.29 34.00 8.56
C GLY A 319 8.31 33.81 10.07
N LEU A 320 7.79 32.67 10.54
CA LEU A 320 7.78 32.26 11.94
C LEU A 320 8.82 31.16 12.20
N PHE A 321 9.71 31.40 13.16
CA PHE A 321 10.87 30.55 13.46
C PHE A 321 11.71 30.24 12.21
N THR A 322 11.94 31.27 11.38
CA THR A 322 12.41 31.12 10.00
C THR A 322 13.69 30.29 9.87
N ARG A 323 14.65 30.48 10.79
CA ARG A 323 15.93 29.74 10.76
C ARG A 323 15.76 28.25 11.04
N PHE A 324 14.91 27.93 12.02
CA PHE A 324 14.57 26.55 12.36
C PHE A 324 13.75 25.90 11.24
N ALA A 325 12.77 26.63 10.70
CA ALA A 325 11.95 26.16 9.59
C ALA A 325 12.81 25.88 8.35
N ALA A 326 13.72 26.79 8.00
CA ALA A 326 14.61 26.64 6.85
C ALA A 326 15.58 25.46 7.03
N PHE A 327 16.21 25.33 8.20
CA PHE A 327 17.09 24.19 8.47
C PHE A 327 16.34 22.85 8.44
N SER A 328 15.16 22.78 9.07
CA SER A 328 14.36 21.55 9.10
C SER A 328 13.86 21.16 7.70
N ALA A 329 13.45 22.16 6.90
CA ALA A 329 13.07 21.94 5.51
C ALA A 329 14.27 21.45 4.67
N ALA A 330 15.45 22.02 4.88
CA ALA A 330 16.67 21.55 4.22
C ALA A 330 16.96 20.09 4.55
N MET A 331 16.85 19.67 5.81
CA MET A 331 17.08 18.27 6.21
C MET A 331 16.07 17.32 5.58
N MET A 332 14.79 17.71 5.54
CA MET A 332 13.73 16.89 4.93
C MET A 332 13.96 16.71 3.42
N ILE A 333 14.20 17.80 2.69
CA ILE A 333 14.43 17.76 1.23
C ILE A 333 15.74 17.05 0.91
N PHE A 334 16.75 17.20 1.76
CA PHE A 334 17.99 16.42 1.63
C PHE A 334 17.74 14.92 1.82
N GLY A 335 16.82 14.53 2.71
CA GLY A 335 16.35 13.15 2.81
C GLY A 335 15.77 12.63 1.49
N PHE A 336 14.97 13.43 0.78
CA PHE A 336 14.49 13.07 -0.56
C PHE A 336 15.65 12.96 -1.56
N TYR A 337 16.57 13.93 -1.57
CA TYR A 337 17.77 13.83 -2.40
C TYR A 337 18.56 12.53 -2.16
N LEU A 338 18.75 12.12 -0.90
CA LEU A 338 19.50 10.91 -0.54
C LEU A 338 18.77 9.60 -0.92
N ALA A 339 17.45 9.61 -1.04
CA ALA A 339 16.69 8.44 -1.46
C ALA A 339 16.95 8.11 -2.94
N MET A 340 17.04 9.13 -3.79
CA MET A 340 17.27 8.98 -5.23
C MET A 340 18.24 10.06 -5.75
N PRO A 341 19.54 9.97 -5.43
CA PRO A 341 20.51 10.96 -5.88
C PRO A 341 20.91 10.67 -7.34
N PRO A 342 21.06 11.70 -8.19
CA PRO A 342 21.45 11.55 -9.59
C PRO A 342 22.97 11.30 -9.71
N LEU A 343 23.43 10.15 -9.24
CA LEU A 343 24.86 9.78 -9.22
C LEU A 343 25.24 8.97 -10.48
N PRO A 344 26.50 9.07 -10.94
CA PRO A 344 27.01 8.18 -11.98
C PRO A 344 26.86 6.71 -11.56
N GLY A 345 26.37 5.87 -12.45
CA GLY A 345 26.20 4.42 -12.22
C GLY A 345 24.89 4.01 -11.53
N VAL A 346 24.01 4.96 -11.17
CA VAL A 346 22.65 4.67 -10.71
C VAL A 346 21.68 4.82 -11.89
N PRO A 347 20.70 3.91 -12.09
CA PRO A 347 19.66 4.07 -13.10
C PRO A 347 18.99 5.45 -13.02
N GLU A 348 18.75 6.08 -14.17
CA GLU A 348 18.09 7.39 -14.21
C GLU A 348 16.70 7.32 -13.59
N THR A 349 16.37 8.29 -12.73
CA THR A 349 15.05 8.37 -12.11
C THR A 349 13.99 8.63 -13.18
N PRO A 350 12.87 7.86 -13.20
CA PRO A 350 11.78 8.10 -14.13
C PRO A 350 11.24 9.53 -13.99
N GLY A 351 11.30 10.32 -15.05
CA GLY A 351 10.82 11.70 -15.06
C GLY A 351 11.43 12.52 -16.20
N PRO A 352 10.92 13.73 -16.44
CA PRO A 352 11.43 14.63 -17.47
C PRO A 352 12.77 15.29 -17.10
N GLU A 353 13.29 15.03 -15.90
CA GLU A 353 14.45 15.72 -15.34
C GLU A 353 15.72 14.88 -15.56
N HIS A 354 16.67 15.43 -16.33
CA HIS A 354 18.04 14.94 -16.38
C HIS A 354 18.90 15.83 -15.49
N SER A 355 19.67 15.23 -14.59
CA SER A 355 20.55 15.94 -13.67
C SER A 355 21.79 15.10 -13.41
N PHE A 356 22.94 15.73 -13.18
CA PHE A 356 24.17 15.05 -12.81
C PHE A 356 24.67 15.62 -11.49
N ILE A 357 24.60 14.82 -10.42
CA ILE A 357 24.94 15.15 -9.03
C ILE A 357 24.03 16.23 -8.41
N VAL A 358 23.82 17.35 -9.08
CA VAL A 358 22.99 18.48 -8.64
C VAL A 358 21.65 18.44 -9.36
N ASN A 359 20.56 18.19 -8.62
CA ASN A 359 19.19 18.33 -9.09
C ASN A 359 18.47 19.47 -8.35
N LYS A 360 17.19 19.69 -8.67
CA LYS A 360 16.36 20.71 -8.01
C LYS A 360 16.32 20.58 -6.48
N ASN A 361 16.27 19.35 -5.95
CA ASN A 361 16.23 19.10 -4.51
C ASN A 361 17.52 19.60 -3.84
N LEU A 362 18.69 19.33 -4.43
CA LEU A 362 19.96 19.79 -3.87
C LEU A 362 20.10 21.32 -3.95
N ILE A 363 19.65 21.95 -5.04
CA ILE A 363 19.61 23.42 -5.16
C ILE A 363 18.73 24.03 -4.06
N GLU A 364 17.55 23.44 -3.83
CA GLU A 364 16.62 23.89 -2.79
C GLU A 364 17.20 23.71 -1.39
N VAL A 365 17.91 22.61 -1.12
CA VAL A 365 18.66 22.40 0.13
C VAL A 365 19.68 23.50 0.35
N LEU A 366 20.51 23.83 -0.65
CA LEU A 366 21.52 24.89 -0.53
C LEU A 366 20.89 26.25 -0.29
N ALA A 367 19.78 26.56 -0.98
CA ALA A 367 19.02 27.79 -0.78
C ALA A 367 18.44 27.89 0.64
N LEU A 368 17.85 26.80 1.15
CA LEU A 368 17.31 26.73 2.50
C LEU A 368 18.39 26.83 3.58
N LEU A 369 19.56 26.21 3.38
CA LEU A 369 20.70 26.35 4.28
C LEU A 369 21.22 27.80 4.30
N ALA A 370 21.28 28.46 3.14
CA ALA A 370 21.60 29.89 3.09
C ALA A 370 20.57 30.74 3.86
N LEU A 371 19.27 30.44 3.70
CA LEU A 371 18.20 31.10 4.47
C LEU A 371 18.25 30.78 5.97
N ALA A 372 18.72 29.60 6.39
CA ALA A 372 18.87 29.25 7.80
C ALA A 372 19.97 30.08 8.50
N CYS A 373 20.95 30.56 7.73
CA CYS A 373 22.03 31.43 8.20
C CYS A 373 21.65 32.91 8.26
N ILE A 374 20.53 33.31 7.64
CA ILE A 374 20.12 34.71 7.50
C ILE A 374 18.80 34.96 8.25
N PRO A 375 18.66 36.05 9.03
CA PRO A 375 17.44 36.34 9.78
C PRO A 375 16.33 36.94 8.88
N SER A 376 15.99 36.29 7.76
CA SER A 376 15.01 36.82 6.79
C SER A 376 13.60 37.03 7.36
N GLY A 377 13.23 36.28 8.41
CA GLY A 377 12.01 36.50 9.21
C GLY A 377 11.93 37.86 9.92
N MET A 378 13.08 38.45 10.24
CA MET A 378 13.14 39.79 10.85
C MET A 378 12.91 40.91 9.83
N TRP A 379 13.15 40.66 8.55
CA TRP A 379 12.92 41.63 7.47
C TRP A 379 11.47 41.67 7.05
N PHE A 380 10.84 40.51 6.89
CA PHE A 380 9.43 40.36 6.52
C PHE A 380 8.89 39.06 7.11
N GLY A 381 8.17 39.11 8.23
CA GLY A 381 7.63 37.91 8.87
C GLY A 381 7.22 38.09 10.33
N LEU A 382 6.55 37.07 10.88
CA LEU A 382 6.08 37.06 12.27
C LEU A 382 7.21 37.09 13.31
N ASP A 383 8.43 36.65 12.94
CA ASP A 383 9.61 36.75 13.80
C ASP A 383 9.89 38.20 14.25
N SER A 384 9.72 39.17 13.35
CA SER A 384 9.87 40.60 13.65
C SER A 384 8.83 41.12 14.66
N LEU A 385 7.58 40.66 14.55
CA LEU A 385 6.49 41.02 15.45
C LEU A 385 6.70 40.43 16.84
N LEU A 386 7.11 39.16 16.91
CA LEU A 386 7.43 38.49 18.17
C LEU A 386 8.61 39.13 18.90
N ALA A 387 9.66 39.51 18.16
CA ALA A 387 10.80 40.23 18.70
C ALA A 387 10.36 41.59 19.29
N THR A 388 9.56 42.35 18.53
CA THR A 388 9.03 43.66 18.96
C THR A 388 8.15 43.52 20.21
N PHE A 389 7.27 42.53 20.25
CA PHE A 389 6.41 42.26 21.40
C PHE A 389 7.21 41.90 22.67
N ARG A 390 8.25 41.06 22.53
CA ARG A 390 9.14 40.71 23.65
C ARG A 390 9.89 41.92 24.20
N VAL A 391 10.38 42.80 23.34
CA VAL A 391 11.05 44.05 23.74
C VAL A 391 10.09 44.97 24.47
N LYS A 392 8.88 45.23 23.93
CA LYS A 392 7.86 46.07 24.59
C LYS A 392 7.47 45.51 25.97
N ARG A 393 7.30 44.19 26.08
CA ARG A 393 6.95 43.54 27.36
C ARG A 393 8.09 43.61 28.38
N ALA A 394 9.34 43.50 27.93
CA ALA A 394 10.51 43.65 28.79
C ALA A 394 10.63 45.09 29.33
N LEU A 395 10.41 46.10 28.47
CA LEU A 395 10.37 47.51 28.87
C LEU A 395 9.28 47.77 29.92
N LEU A 396 8.05 47.30 29.69
CA LEU A 396 6.93 47.44 30.64
C LEU A 396 7.19 46.75 32.00
N LYS A 397 7.89 45.61 32.01
CA LYS A 397 8.31 44.95 33.26
C LYS A 397 9.44 45.69 33.97
N GLY A 398 10.33 46.35 33.24
CA GLY A 398 11.39 47.20 33.80
C GLY A 398 10.82 48.43 34.51
N THR A 399 9.87 49.11 33.88
CA THR A 399 9.22 50.31 34.46
C THR A 399 8.40 50.00 35.73
N ARG A 400 7.83 48.80 35.85
CA ARG A 400 7.11 48.34 37.07
C ARG A 400 8.01 47.91 38.23
N ARG A 401 9.33 47.78 38.02
CA ARG A 401 10.30 47.48 39.09
C ARG A 401 10.98 48.72 39.65
N THR A 402 10.85 49.85 38.96
CA THR A 402 11.43 51.16 39.33
C THR A 402 10.40 52.16 39.83
N ALA A 403 9.13 51.78 39.87
CA ALA A 403 8.03 52.45 40.56
C ALA A 403 7.62 51.55 41.72
#